data_AF-A0AAD9KZ07-F1
#
_entry.id   AF-A0AAD9KZ07-F1
#
_cell.length_a   1.000
_cell.length_b   1.000
_cell.length_c   1.000
_cell.angle_alpha   90.00
_cell.angle_beta   90.00
_cell.angle_gamma   90.00
#
_symmetry.space_group_name_H-M   'P 1'
#
loop_
_entity.id
_entity.type
_entity.pdbx_description
1 polymer ?
#
loop_
_entity_poly.entity_id
_entity_poly.type
_entity_poly.pdbx_seq_one_letter_code
_entity_poly.pdbx_strand_id
1 'polypeptide(L)' 'MLKESIPKGALRWTPPGRRKPGRPKTTWRKTVMAELQDKGLSWGEAQATAKDRTLWRNAAVALCPTGDEEDN' A
#
# COMPACT_ATOMS: atom_id res chain seq x y z
N MET A 1 -1.91 -20.57 -46.19
CA MET A 1 -2.49 -20.96 -44.89
C MET A 1 -1.51 -20.56 -43.80
N LEU A 2 -1.84 -19.54 -43.01
CA LEU A 2 -1.00 -19.13 -41.88
C LEU A 2 -1.15 -20.18 -40.78
N LYS A 3 -0.04 -20.84 -40.45
CA LYS A 3 0.02 -21.83 -39.38
C LYS A 3 0.03 -21.06 -38.07
N GLU A 4 -1.12 -21.00 -37.41
CA GLU A 4 -1.24 -20.40 -36.08
C GLU A 4 -0.37 -21.20 -35.11
N SER A 5 0.86 -20.71 -34.90
CA SER A 5 1.81 -21.28 -33.96
C SER A 5 1.39 -20.88 -32.54
N ILE A 6 0.58 -21.71 -31.90
CA ILE A 6 0.24 -21.57 -30.48
C ILE A 6 1.56 -21.61 -29.68
N PRO A 7 1.88 -20.58 -28.86
CA PRO A 7 3.10 -20.57 -28.07
C PRO A 7 3.05 -21.74 -27.08
N LYS A 8 4.10 -22.57 -27.06
CA LYS A 8 4.22 -23.77 -26.21
C LYS A 8 3.97 -23.50 -24.72
N GLY A 9 4.11 -22.25 -24.27
CA GLY A 9 3.83 -21.81 -22.90
C GLY A 9 2.35 -21.79 -22.52
N ALA A 10 1.43 -21.65 -23.49
CA ALA A 10 -0.01 -21.60 -23.22
C ALA A 10 -0.59 -22.97 -22.79
N LEU A 11 0.08 -24.08 -23.13
CA LEU A 11 -0.37 -25.43 -22.76
C LEU A 11 -0.10 -25.79 -21.29
N ARG A 12 0.81 -25.08 -20.60
CA ARG A 12 1.24 -25.39 -19.23
C ARG A 12 0.88 -24.33 -18.20
N TRP A 13 0.19 -23.26 -18.60
CA TRP A 13 -0.18 -22.22 -17.65
C TRP A 13 -1.40 -22.65 -16.84
N THR A 14 -1.15 -23.12 -15.61
CA THR A 14 -2.21 -23.36 -14.62
C THR A 14 -2.40 -22.07 -13.81
N PRO A 15 -3.53 -21.35 -13.96
CA PRO A 15 -3.81 -20.19 -13.12
C PRO A 15 -3.81 -20.59 -11.65
N PRO A 16 -3.27 -19.77 -10.74
CA PRO A 16 -3.57 -19.93 -9.33
C PRO A 16 -5.11 -19.88 -9.15
N GLY A 17 -5.69 -21.00 -8.70
CA GLY A 17 -7.15 -21.21 -8.68
C GLY A 17 -7.92 -20.22 -7.81
N ARG A 18 -7.24 -19.53 -6.88
CA ARG A 18 -7.78 -18.43 -6.10
C ARG A 18 -6.96 -17.17 -6.34
N ARG A 19 -7.62 -16.12 -6.84
CA ARG A 19 -7.03 -14.78 -6.94
C ARG A 19 -6.92 -14.18 -5.54
N LYS A 20 -5.81 -13.49 -5.26
CA LYS A 20 -5.72 -12.64 -4.06
C LYS A 20 -6.81 -11.58 -4.13
N PRO A 21 -7.53 -11.29 -3.04
CA PRO A 21 -8.46 -10.18 -3.02
C PRO A 21 -7.68 -8.89 -3.28
N GLY A 22 -8.06 -8.15 -4.33
CA GLY A 22 -7.41 -6.88 -4.66
C GLY A 22 -7.75 -5.77 -3.66
N ARG A 23 -8.85 -5.91 -2.92
CA ARG A 23 -9.29 -4.93 -1.93
C ARG A 23 -8.63 -5.21 -0.58
N PRO A 24 -7.87 -4.26 -0.01
CA PRO A 24 -7.38 -4.35 1.36
C PRO A 24 -8.54 -4.52 2.36
N LYS A 25 -8.30 -5.28 3.43
CA LYS A 25 -9.30 -5.55 4.48
C LYS A 25 -9.55 -4.31 5.35
N THR A 26 -8.56 -3.44 5.47
CA THR A 26 -8.60 -2.19 6.22
C THR A 26 -8.95 -1.03 5.31
N THR A 27 -9.64 -0.03 5.86
CA THR A 27 -9.86 1.24 5.18
C THR A 27 -8.69 2.16 5.48
N TRP A 28 -8.35 3.05 4.54
CA TRP A 28 -7.29 4.06 4.72
C TRP A 28 -7.46 4.82 6.05
N ARG A 29 -8.69 5.21 6.40
CA ARG A 29 -9.00 5.87 7.67
C ARG A 29 -8.58 5.05 8.89
N LYS A 30 -8.80 3.73 8.89
CA LYS A 30 -8.40 2.87 10.01
C LYS A 30 -6.88 2.80 10.13
N THR A 31 -6.18 2.71 9.01
CA THR A 31 -4.71 2.69 8.97
C THR A 31 -4.15 3.99 9.53
N VAL A 32 -4.62 5.14 9.05
CA VAL A 32 -4.18 6.46 9.53
C VAL A 32 -4.49 6.64 11.02
N MET A 33 -5.67 6.23 11.49
CA MET A 33 -5.99 6.33 12.92
C MET A 33 -5.09 5.45 13.78
N ALA A 34 -4.73 4.26 13.31
CA ALA A 34 -3.80 3.38 14.03
C ALA A 34 -2.38 3.98 14.07
N GLU A 35 -1.90 4.53 12.95
CA GLU A 35 -0.62 5.22 12.87
C GLU A 35 -0.56 6.46 13.78
N LEU A 36 -1.63 7.24 13.84
CA LEU A 36 -1.73 8.37 14.76
C LEU A 36 -1.71 7.93 16.22
N GLN A 37 -2.43 6.86 16.54
CA GLN A 37 -2.46 6.30 17.90
C GLN A 37 -1.08 5.77 18.31
N ASP A 38 -0.35 5.12 17.41
CA ASP A 38 1.02 4.64 17.65
C ASP A 38 1.98 5.79 17.98
N LYS A 39 1.80 6.94 17.32
CA LYS A 39 2.55 8.18 17.63
C LYS A 39 1.99 8.98 18.81
N GLY A 40 0.94 8.50 19.49
CA GLY A 40 0.30 9.21 20.59
C GLY A 40 -0.42 10.50 20.20
N LEU A 41 -0.75 10.67 18.92
CA LEU A 41 -1.41 11.85 18.38
C LEU A 41 -2.92 11.66 18.32
N SER A 42 -3.66 12.66 18.81
CA SER A 42 -5.09 12.74 18.56
C SER A 42 -5.37 13.20 17.12
N TRP A 43 -6.58 12.89 16.63
CA TRP A 43 -7.02 13.36 15.31
C TRP A 43 -7.00 14.89 15.18
N GLY A 44 -7.33 15.61 16.26
CA GLY A 44 -7.33 17.07 16.29
C GLY A 44 -5.94 17.66 16.18
N GLU A 45 -4.96 17.08 16.87
CA GLU A 45 -3.55 17.47 16.76
C GLU A 45 -3.00 17.17 15.37
N ALA A 46 -3.29 15.99 14.82
CA ALA A 46 -2.93 15.64 13.45
C ALA A 46 -3.50 16.63 12.43
N GLN A 47 -4.76 17.06 12.62
CA GLN A 47 -5.40 18.05 11.78
C GLN A 47 -4.76 19.45 11.92
N ALA A 48 -4.33 19.83 13.12
CA ALA A 48 -3.61 21.07 13.34
C ALA A 48 -2.22 21.03 12.68
N THR A 49 -1.49 19.94 12.85
CA THR A 49 -0.19 19.70 12.22
C THR A 49 -0.28 19.67 10.70
N ALA A 50 -1.36 19.10 10.14
CA ALA A 50 -1.58 19.06 8.69
C ALA A 50 -1.78 20.46 8.06
N LYS A 51 -2.19 21.46 8.84
CA LYS A 51 -2.31 22.85 8.34
C LYS A 51 -0.95 23.50 8.11
N ASP A 52 0.06 23.14 8.90
CA ASP A 52 1.42 23.57 8.68
C ASP A 52 2.16 22.54 7.80
N ARG A 53 2.46 22.95 6.56
CA ARG A 53 3.12 22.09 5.58
C ARG A 53 4.49 21.57 6.05
N THR A 54 5.22 22.36 6.84
CA THR A 54 6.56 21.97 7.32
C THR A 54 6.46 20.94 8.43
N LEU A 55 5.60 21.18 9.42
CA LEU A 55 5.33 20.24 10.50
C LEU A 55 4.71 18.96 9.97
N TRP A 56 3.79 19.05 9.01
CA TRP A 56 3.21 17.88 8.35
C TRP A 56 4.26 17.03 7.65
N ARG A 57 5.18 17.64 6.90
CA ARG A 57 6.25 16.89 6.22
C ARG A 57 7.12 16.13 7.22
N ASN A 58 7.50 16.78 8.33
CA ASN A 58 8.30 16.13 9.36
C ASN A 58 7.56 14.97 10.03
N ALA A 59 6.27 15.16 10.34
CA ALA A 59 5.42 14.11 10.89
C ALA A 59 5.23 12.94 9.91
N ALA A 60 5.00 13.23 8.63
CA ALA A 60 4.82 12.22 7.59
C ALA A 60 6.11 11.42 7.33
N VAL A 61 7.28 12.07 7.35
CA VAL A 61 8.58 11.37 7.23
C VAL A 61 8.82 10.46 8.43
N ALA A 62 8.45 10.87 9.65
CA ALA A 62 8.54 10.03 10.83
C ALA A 62 7.54 8.86 10.86
N LEU A 63 6.49 8.94 10.04
CA LEU A 63 5.44 7.91 9.89
C LEU A 63 5.72 6.96 8.73
N CYS A 64 6.41 7.41 7.68
CA CYS A 64 6.70 6.61 6.51
C CYS A 64 8.04 5.88 6.71
N PRO A 65 8.10 4.54 6.61
CA PRO A 65 9.38 3.87 6.46
C PRO A 65 10.03 4.38 5.17
N THR A 66 11.23 4.94 5.26
CA THR A 66 12.08 5.16 4.08
C THR A 66 12.20 3.82 3.37
N GLY A 67 11.70 3.75 2.14
CA GLY A 67 11.51 2.53 1.37
C GLY A 67 12.83 1.90 0.93
N ASP A 68 13.59 1.39 1.89
CA ASP A 68 14.79 0.60 1.73
C ASP A 68 14.56 -0.79 2.34
N GLU A 69 13.50 -1.49 1.94
CA GLU A 69 13.45 -2.94 2.12
C GLU A 69 13.06 -3.60 0.79
N GLU A 70 14.09 -4.23 0.22
CA GLU A 70 14.14 -4.97 -1.03
C GLU A 70 13.06 -6.05 -1.10
N ASP A 71 12.55 -6.23 -2.31
CA ASP A 71 11.82 -7.41 -2.75
C ASP A 71 12.56 -8.71 -2.34
N ASN A 72 11.92 -9.56 -1.52
CA ASN A 72 12.26 -10.98 -1.34
C ASN A 72 10.99 -11.85 -1.39
#